data_AF-S0EGS9-F1
#
_entry.id   AF-S0EGS9-F1
#
_cell.length_a   1.000
_cell.length_b   1.000
_cell.length_c   1.000
_cell.angle_alpha   90.00
_cell.angle_beta   90.00
_cell.angle_gamma   90.00
#
_symmetry.space_group_name_H-M   'P 1'
#
loop_
_entity.id
_entity.type
_entity.pdbx_description
1 polymer ?
#
loop_
_entity_poly.entity_id
_entity_poly.type
_entity_poly.pdbx_seq_one_letter_code
_entity_poly.pdbx_strand_id
1 'polypeptide(L)'
;MKVHSSALIVLSLSGVSLAKEYGQWGVYAYTDRNCDKLLGQWRDDRLPKCTSLANYPDVLGIRVDVKNLGPVTCGWVVKTYSSPDCSGDGREITRNDVCVDTPFFGDFKKPVKSFIVGQFPFCE
;
A
#
# COMPACT_ATOMS: atom_id res chain seq x y z
N MET A 1 56.97 -32.78 9.33
CA MET A 1 56.74 -31.52 8.59
C MET A 1 55.92 -31.81 7.35
N LYS A 2 54.68 -31.31 7.28
CA LYS A 2 53.98 -31.04 6.01
C LYS A 2 52.89 -30.01 6.31
N VAL A 3 53.24 -28.76 6.05
CA VAL A 3 52.30 -27.63 6.04
C VAL A 3 51.51 -27.76 4.75
N HIS A 4 50.22 -28.06 4.82
CA HIS A 4 49.33 -27.91 3.68
C HIS A 4 48.52 -26.63 3.85
N SER A 5 48.93 -25.66 3.05
CA SER A 5 48.35 -24.34 2.92
C SER A 5 47.01 -24.41 2.19
N SER A 6 46.07 -23.59 2.67
CA SER A 6 45.05 -22.85 1.91
C SER A 6 44.01 -23.62 1.09
N ALA A 7 42.76 -23.53 1.54
CA ALA A 7 41.65 -22.99 0.73
C ALA A 7 40.50 -22.57 1.67
N LEU A 8 40.45 -21.29 2.01
CA LEU A 8 39.23 -20.64 2.50
C LEU A 8 38.25 -20.64 1.32
N ILE A 9 37.28 -21.55 1.33
CA ILE A 9 36.12 -21.43 0.47
C ILE A 9 35.26 -20.32 1.07
N VAL A 10 35.49 -19.10 0.58
CA VAL A 10 34.53 -18.01 0.69
C VAL A 10 33.31 -18.47 -0.09
N LEU A 11 32.28 -18.95 0.60
CA LEU A 11 30.94 -19.05 0.05
C LEU A 11 30.49 -17.62 -0.21
N SER A 12 30.86 -17.14 -1.39
CA SER A 12 30.38 -15.91 -2.00
C SER A 12 28.87 -15.86 -1.81
N LEU A 13 28.41 -14.73 -1.27
CA LEU A 13 27.01 -14.36 -1.13
C LEU A 13 26.24 -14.85 -2.36
N SER A 14 25.50 -15.94 -2.21
CA SER A 14 24.30 -16.17 -2.99
C SER A 14 23.29 -15.15 -2.47
N GLY A 15 23.51 -13.89 -2.81
CA GLY A 15 22.51 -12.86 -2.92
C GLY A 15 21.56 -13.29 -4.02
N VAL A 16 20.72 -14.27 -3.70
CA VAL A 16 19.53 -14.56 -4.48
C VAL A 16 18.63 -13.38 -4.20
N SER A 17 18.65 -12.43 -5.12
CA SER A 17 17.97 -11.13 -5.11
C SER A 17 16.66 -11.13 -4.32
N LEU A 18 16.67 -10.46 -3.16
CA LEU A 18 15.48 -9.99 -2.44
C LEU A 18 14.67 -8.92 -3.24
N ALA A 19 14.90 -8.78 -4.54
CA ALA A 19 14.38 -7.72 -5.40
C ALA A 19 13.26 -8.20 -6.35
N LYS A 20 12.45 -9.16 -5.89
CA LYS A 20 11.18 -9.59 -6.51
C LYS A 20 10.27 -9.88 -5.30
N GLU A 21 9.19 -9.17 -4.98
CA GLU A 21 8.20 -8.44 -5.76
C GLU A 21 7.70 -7.25 -4.93
N TYR A 22 7.94 -6.01 -5.37
CA TYR A 22 7.19 -4.87 -4.81
C TYR A 22 6.04 -4.59 -5.77
N GLY A 23 4.83 -4.99 -5.36
CA GLY A 23 3.57 -4.67 -6.07
C GLY A 23 3.55 -3.21 -6.55
N GLN A 24 2.99 -2.94 -7.73
CA GLN A 24 2.88 -1.60 -8.31
C GLN A 24 2.11 -0.62 -7.44
N TRP A 25 1.30 -1.14 -6.51
CA TRP A 25 0.66 -0.37 -5.47
C TRP A 25 0.69 -1.09 -4.11
N GLY A 26 0.55 -0.30 -3.06
CA GLY A 26 0.43 -0.74 -1.68
C GLY A 26 -0.55 0.13 -0.91
N VAL A 27 -1.43 -0.49 -0.12
CA VAL A 27 -2.35 0.17 0.81
C VAL A 27 -2.10 -0.40 2.20
N TYR A 28 -1.95 0.50 3.18
CA TYR A 28 -1.69 0.16 4.56
C TYR A 28 -2.78 0.80 5.42
N ALA A 29 -3.53 -0.02 6.15
CA ALA A 29 -4.59 0.43 7.03
C ALA A 29 -4.15 0.42 8.49
N TYR A 30 -4.56 1.44 9.23
CA TYR A 30 -4.17 1.66 10.62
C TYR A 30 -5.39 1.93 11.49
N THR A 31 -5.33 1.46 12.74
CA THR A 31 -6.39 1.67 13.75
C THR A 31 -6.30 3.03 14.45
N ASP A 32 -5.29 3.83 14.13
CA ASP A 32 -5.06 5.17 14.67
C ASP A 32 -4.81 6.19 13.54
N ARG A 33 -4.85 7.48 13.90
CA ARG A 33 -4.76 8.60 12.94
C ARG A 33 -3.34 9.03 12.61
N ASN A 34 -2.34 8.53 13.33
CA ASN A 34 -0.93 8.84 13.12
C ASN A 34 -0.20 7.74 12.33
N CYS A 35 -0.90 6.65 12.04
CA CYS A 35 -0.38 5.46 11.35
C CYS A 35 0.72 4.73 12.14
N ASP A 36 0.54 4.62 13.46
CA ASP A 36 1.46 3.91 14.36
C ASP A 36 1.08 2.44 14.59
N LYS A 37 -0.22 2.09 14.45
CA LYS A 37 -0.80 0.77 14.74
C LYS A 37 -1.37 0.14 13.48
N LEU A 38 -0.48 -0.53 12.74
CA LEU A 38 -0.83 -1.23 11.50
C LEU A 38 -1.86 -2.32 11.76
N LEU A 39 -2.96 -2.27 11.01
CA LEU A 39 -4.02 -3.27 11.02
C LEU A 39 -3.83 -4.30 9.91
N GLY A 40 -3.49 -3.83 8.71
CA GLY A 40 -3.42 -4.67 7.52
C GLY A 40 -2.74 -3.98 6.36
N GLN A 41 -2.25 -4.78 5.42
CA GLN A 41 -1.60 -4.31 4.20
C GLN A 41 -2.06 -5.10 2.99
N TRP A 42 -2.18 -4.41 1.86
CA TRP A 42 -2.50 -4.99 0.56
C TRP A 42 -1.49 -4.48 -0.44
N ARG A 43 -0.85 -5.39 -1.18
CA ARG A 43 0.08 -5.07 -2.26
C ARG A 43 -0.18 -6.01 -3.43
N ASP A 44 -0.33 -5.48 -4.63
CA ASP A 44 -0.52 -6.26 -5.86
C ASP A 44 -0.01 -5.42 -7.05
N ASP A 45 0.01 -6.04 -8.23
CA ASP A 45 0.24 -5.42 -9.53
C ASP A 45 -1.06 -5.26 -10.33
N ARG A 46 -2.17 -5.84 -9.86
CA ARG A 46 -3.47 -5.85 -10.54
C ARG A 46 -4.45 -4.87 -9.90
N LEU A 47 -5.40 -4.37 -10.69
CA LEU A 47 -6.50 -3.52 -10.22
C LEU A 47 -7.49 -4.33 -9.36
N PRO A 48 -7.63 -4.05 -8.05
CA PRO A 48 -8.69 -4.64 -7.24
C PRO A 48 -10.04 -4.00 -7.58
N LYS A 49 -11.12 -4.78 -7.57
CA LYS A 49 -12.49 -4.27 -7.82
C LYS A 49 -13.04 -3.44 -6.65
N CYS A 50 -12.91 -3.95 -5.43
CA CYS A 50 -13.24 -3.30 -4.18
C CYS A 50 -12.70 -4.14 -3.03
N THR A 51 -11.99 -3.52 -2.09
CA THR A 51 -11.53 -4.18 -0.87
C THR A 51 -12.41 -3.73 0.28
N SER A 52 -13.24 -4.65 0.77
CA SER A 52 -14.10 -4.40 1.93
C SER A 52 -13.34 -4.59 3.24
N LEU A 53 -13.58 -3.69 4.20
CA LEU A 53 -13.03 -3.71 5.55
C LEU A 53 -14.15 -3.86 6.61
N ALA A 54 -15.32 -4.35 6.22
CA ALA A 54 -16.49 -4.46 7.11
C ALA A 54 -16.23 -5.31 8.38
N ASN A 55 -15.41 -6.35 8.25
CA ASN A 55 -15.09 -7.29 9.32
C ASN A 55 -13.81 -6.92 10.09
N TYR A 56 -13.29 -5.72 9.87
CA TYR A 56 -12.09 -5.21 10.51
C TYR A 56 -12.45 -4.18 11.60
N PRO A 57 -11.58 -3.97 12.60
CA PRO A 57 -11.63 -2.80 13.47
C PRO A 57 -11.71 -1.49 12.68
N ASP A 58 -12.13 -0.42 13.35
CA ASP A 58 -12.21 0.90 12.73
C ASP A 58 -10.85 1.35 12.17
N VAL A 59 -10.83 1.60 10.87
CA VAL A 59 -9.65 2.12 10.17
C VAL A 59 -9.71 3.63 10.16
N LEU A 60 -8.73 4.24 10.82
CA LEU A 60 -8.65 5.68 11.04
C LEU A 60 -7.52 6.34 10.23
N GLY A 61 -6.53 5.56 9.81
CA GLY A 61 -5.41 6.01 9.00
C GLY A 61 -5.14 5.11 7.81
N ILE A 62 -4.80 5.71 6.68
CA ILE A 62 -4.36 5.01 5.46
C ILE A 62 -3.03 5.59 4.99
N ARG A 63 -2.06 4.73 4.68
CA ARG A 63 -0.87 5.08 3.88
C ARG A 63 -0.90 4.33 2.56
N VAL A 64 -0.35 4.96 1.54
CA VAL A 64 -0.27 4.37 0.19
C VAL A 64 1.16 4.41 -0.33
N ASP A 65 1.52 3.40 -1.11
CA ASP A 65 2.78 3.28 -1.83
C ASP A 65 2.47 2.90 -3.28
N VAL A 66 2.32 3.90 -4.14
CA VAL A 66 1.99 3.71 -5.56
C VAL A 66 3.19 4.03 -6.45
N LYS A 67 3.46 3.18 -7.44
CA LYS A 67 4.47 3.46 -8.46
C LYS A 67 3.88 4.35 -9.55
N ASN A 68 4.62 5.37 -9.99
CA ASN A 68 4.26 6.11 -11.19
C ASN A 68 4.48 5.22 -12.42
N LEU A 69 3.46 5.04 -13.24
CA LEU A 69 3.49 4.23 -14.44
C LEU A 69 3.80 5.12 -15.65
N GLY A 70 5.05 5.50 -15.86
CA GLY A 70 5.47 6.25 -17.05
C GLY A 70 5.53 7.77 -16.86
N PRO A 71 5.47 8.57 -17.95
CA PRO A 71 5.83 9.98 -17.94
C PRO A 71 4.84 10.84 -17.14
N VAL A 72 5.02 10.92 -15.81
CA VAL A 72 4.42 11.82 -14.80
C VAL A 72 2.89 11.92 -14.73
N THR A 73 2.16 11.45 -15.74
CA THR A 73 0.72 11.65 -15.95
C THR A 73 -0.08 10.35 -15.90
N CYS A 74 0.53 9.21 -15.58
CA CYS A 74 -0.17 7.94 -15.36
C CYS A 74 0.36 7.32 -14.08
N GLY A 75 -0.50 7.13 -13.08
CA GLY A 75 -0.13 6.56 -11.79
C GLY A 75 -1.27 5.76 -11.19
N TRP A 76 -1.06 5.20 -10.00
CA TRP A 76 -2.16 4.59 -9.24
C TRP A 76 -2.74 5.60 -8.26
N VAL A 77 -4.05 5.53 -8.04
CA VAL A 77 -4.77 6.30 -7.02
C VAL A 77 -5.49 5.33 -6.10
N VAL A 78 -5.57 5.66 -4.81
CA VAL A 78 -6.38 4.90 -3.85
C VAL A 78 -7.57 5.76 -3.47
N LYS A 79 -8.78 5.21 -3.63
CA LYS A 79 -10.02 5.85 -3.19
C LYS A 79 -10.61 5.11 -2.01
N THR A 80 -10.87 5.81 -0.91
CA THR A 80 -11.37 5.24 0.35
C THR A 80 -12.81 5.68 0.62
N TYR A 81 -13.62 4.81 1.22
CA TYR A 81 -15.04 5.03 1.45
C TYR A 81 -15.43 4.72 2.89
N SER A 82 -16.47 5.37 3.42
CA SER A 82 -17.10 5.02 4.70
C SER A 82 -18.14 3.90 4.59
N SER A 83 -18.45 3.46 3.35
CA SER A 83 -19.31 2.30 3.08
C SER A 83 -18.45 1.04 2.85
N PRO A 84 -18.92 -0.18 3.19
CA PRO A 84 -18.14 -1.40 2.98
C PRO A 84 -18.07 -1.92 1.54
N ASP A 85 -18.85 -1.34 0.63
CA ASP A 85 -19.06 -1.79 -0.75
C ASP A 85 -18.48 -0.84 -1.81
N CYS A 86 -17.56 0.05 -1.39
CA CYS A 86 -16.92 1.07 -2.24
C CYS A 86 -17.91 2.02 -2.94
N SER A 87 -19.05 2.29 -2.30
CA SER A 87 -20.07 3.21 -2.80
C SER A 87 -20.11 4.54 -2.03
N GLY A 88 -20.79 5.51 -2.64
CA GLY A 88 -20.96 6.86 -2.09
C GLY A 88 -19.73 7.74 -2.25
N ASP A 89 -19.72 8.82 -1.46
CA ASP A 89 -18.60 9.75 -1.47
C ASP A 89 -17.35 9.11 -0.86
N GLY A 90 -16.21 9.36 -1.51
CA GLY A 90 -14.93 8.82 -1.10
C GLY A 90 -13.81 9.82 -1.29
N ARG A 91 -12.69 9.58 -0.60
CA ARG A 91 -11.49 10.41 -0.68
C ARG A 91 -10.44 9.73 -1.55
N GLU A 92 -9.89 10.49 -2.48
CA GLU A 92 -8.77 10.06 -3.30
C GLU A 92 -7.43 10.41 -2.63
N ILE A 93 -6.52 9.45 -2.64
CA ILE A 93 -5.16 9.56 -2.11
C ILE A 93 -4.21 9.34 -3.29
N THR A 94 -3.54 10.43 -3.67
CA THR A 94 -2.60 10.47 -4.79
C THR A 94 -1.16 10.68 -4.34
N ARG A 95 -0.92 10.91 -3.04
CA ARG A 95 0.41 11.11 -2.46
C ARG A 95 0.85 9.88 -1.69
N ASN A 96 2.02 9.37 -2.04
CA ASN A 96 2.66 8.30 -1.29
C ASN A 96 3.06 8.74 0.10
N ASP A 97 3.04 7.76 1.00
CA ASP A 97 3.69 7.81 2.31
C ASP A 97 3.17 8.86 3.30
N VAL A 98 2.07 9.53 2.98
CA VAL A 98 1.39 10.43 3.90
C VAL A 98 0.37 9.60 4.69
N CYS A 99 0.40 9.70 6.01
CA CYS A 99 -0.68 9.18 6.83
C CYS A 99 -1.93 10.04 6.59
N VAL A 100 -2.86 9.47 5.84
CA VAL A 100 -4.10 10.13 5.51
C VAL A 100 -5.10 9.80 6.61
N ASP A 101 -5.42 10.80 7.43
CA ASP A 101 -6.56 10.73 8.34
C ASP A 101 -7.85 10.67 7.50
N THR A 102 -8.60 9.59 7.62
CA THR A 102 -9.72 9.26 6.72
C THR A 102 -11.03 9.03 7.47
N PRO A 103 -12.18 9.60 7.01
CA PRO A 103 -12.36 10.77 6.14
C PRO A 103 -13.04 11.98 6.82
N PHE A 104 -12.66 13.18 6.36
CA PHE A 104 -13.37 14.45 6.57
C PHE A 104 -14.66 14.46 5.73
N PHE A 105 -15.81 14.34 6.39
CA PHE A 105 -17.14 14.62 5.84
C PHE A 105 -17.79 15.70 6.72
N GLY A 106 -17.59 16.98 6.36
CA GLY A 106 -17.79 18.05 7.34
C GLY A 106 -16.90 17.86 8.58
N ASP A 107 -17.34 18.36 9.75
CA ASP A 107 -16.60 18.25 11.03
C ASP A 107 -16.50 16.81 11.60
N PHE A 108 -17.05 15.80 10.94
CA PHE A 108 -17.07 14.42 11.45
C PHE A 108 -16.10 13.49 10.71
N LYS A 109 -15.15 12.95 11.46
CA LYS A 109 -14.16 11.97 11.00
C LYS A 109 -14.68 10.53 11.15
N LYS A 110 -15.32 9.99 10.11
CA LYS A 110 -15.82 8.60 10.09
C LYS A 110 -14.65 7.61 9.89
N PRO A 111 -14.78 6.32 10.21
CA PRO A 111 -13.79 5.31 9.82
C PRO A 111 -13.88 4.94 8.34
N VAL A 112 -12.79 4.44 7.77
CA VAL A 112 -12.79 3.80 6.44
C VAL A 112 -13.35 2.39 6.55
N LYS A 113 -14.23 2.03 5.62
CA LYS A 113 -14.87 0.71 5.55
C LYS A 113 -14.59 -0.02 4.24
N SER A 114 -14.07 0.66 3.22
CA SER A 114 -13.55 0.01 2.01
C SER A 114 -12.62 0.92 1.21
N PHE A 115 -11.90 0.35 0.25
CA PHE A 115 -11.10 1.10 -0.71
C PHE A 115 -11.04 0.43 -2.09
N ILE A 116 -10.75 1.23 -3.12
CA ILE A 116 -10.41 0.80 -4.48
C ILE A 116 -9.05 1.38 -4.83
N VAL A 117 -8.25 0.61 -5.58
CA VAL A 117 -7.05 1.12 -6.24
C VAL A 117 -7.35 1.20 -7.73
N GLY A 118 -7.17 2.37 -8.32
CA GLY A 118 -7.41 2.65 -9.74
C GLY A 118 -6.16 3.22 -10.42
N GLN A 119 -6.15 3.30 -11.74
CA GLN A 119 -5.18 4.10 -12.49
C GLN A 119 -5.71 5.54 -12.66
N PHE A 120 -4.86 6.55 -12.49
CA PHE A 120 -5.23 7.96 -12.65
C PHE A 120 -4.12 8.83 -13.30
N PRO A 121 -4.51 9.79 -14.17
CA PRO A 121 -5.75 9.78 -14.95
C PRO A 121 -5.91 8.46 -15.70
N PHE A 122 -7.14 8.13 -16.12
CA PHE A 122 -7.39 6.93 -16.93
C PHE A 122 -6.46 6.99 -18.15
N CYS A 123 -5.51 6.06 -18.22
CA CYS A 123 -4.61 5.92 -19.37
C CYS A 123 -5.04 4.65 -20.10
N GLU A 124 -5.45 4.82 -21.36
CA GLU A 124 -5.82 3.72 -22.28
C GLU A 124 -4.61 2.89 -22.70
#